data_AF-A0A6P0C5C8-F1
#
_entry.id   AF-A0A6P0C5C8-F1
#
_cell.length_a   1.000
_cell.length_b   1.000
_cell.length_c   1.000
_cell.angle_alpha   90.00
_cell.angle_beta   90.00
_cell.angle_gamma   90.00
#
_symmetry.space_group_name_H-M   'P 1'
#
loop_
_entity.id
_entity.type
_entity.pdbx_description
1 polymer ?
#
loop_
_entity_poly.entity_id
_entity_poly.type
_entity_poly.pdbx_seq_one_letter_code
_entity_poly.pdbx_strand_id
1 'polypeptide(L)'
;MLFRKLILAAVMAAAIPAMAHAATTEVTIKNNSTSGTANVGSISCIGCTPNFPSSISNGASVVFTAQGNTIDGFMTFRFDLTRGVVPARTCRASLSVNYDPATGQALSLAGTPAWVAISGGTQAPTCTQTSAPTISCGKVLWNLSFVAN
;
A
#
# COMPACT_ATOMS: atom_id res chain seq x y z
N MET A 1 -14.04 -14.65 -69.24
CA MET A 1 -13.58 -13.53 -68.38
C MET A 1 -13.97 -13.85 -66.94
N LEU A 2 -12.94 -14.10 -66.12
CA LEU A 2 -13.01 -14.20 -64.65
C LEU A 2 -13.70 -12.96 -64.07
N PHE A 3 -14.51 -13.12 -63.01
CA PHE A 3 -14.30 -12.38 -61.77
C PHE A 3 -15.06 -13.09 -60.63
N ARG A 4 -14.29 -13.86 -59.85
CA ARG A 4 -14.69 -14.39 -58.53
C ARG A 4 -14.94 -13.19 -57.61
N LYS A 5 -16.16 -13.04 -57.08
CA LYS A 5 -16.41 -12.07 -56.01
C LYS A 5 -16.04 -12.69 -54.67
N LEU A 6 -15.07 -12.02 -54.06
CA LEU A 6 -14.42 -12.31 -52.80
C LEU A 6 -15.39 -12.24 -51.62
N ILE A 7 -15.16 -13.15 -50.67
CA ILE A 7 -15.81 -13.29 -49.37
C ILE A 7 -15.48 -12.07 -48.50
N LEU A 8 -16.48 -11.50 -47.81
CA LEU A 8 -16.24 -10.66 -46.64
C LEU A 8 -17.04 -11.23 -45.47
N ALA A 9 -16.43 -12.19 -44.77
CA ALA A 9 -16.90 -12.63 -43.47
C ALA A 9 -16.66 -11.50 -42.49
N ALA A 10 -17.73 -10.85 -42.04
CA ALA A 10 -17.67 -9.87 -40.97
C ALA A 10 -17.28 -10.62 -39.68
N VAL A 11 -16.00 -10.58 -39.33
CA VAL A 11 -15.56 -10.92 -37.98
C VAL A 11 -16.01 -9.78 -37.08
N MET A 12 -17.21 -9.91 -36.52
CA MET A 12 -17.58 -9.16 -35.32
C MET A 12 -16.65 -9.65 -34.21
N ALA A 13 -15.51 -8.98 -34.06
CA ALA A 13 -14.75 -9.04 -32.83
C ALA A 13 -15.66 -8.45 -31.75
N ALA A 14 -16.34 -9.33 -31.01
CA ALA A 14 -16.93 -8.95 -29.74
C ALA A 14 -15.77 -8.47 -28.87
N ALA A 15 -15.59 -7.15 -28.79
CA ALA A 15 -14.83 -6.52 -27.75
C ALA A 15 -15.58 -6.83 -26.46
N ILE A 16 -15.29 -7.99 -25.86
CA ILE A 16 -15.63 -8.26 -24.47
C ILE A 16 -14.96 -7.10 -23.73
N PRO A 17 -15.70 -6.23 -23.03
CA PRO A 17 -15.06 -5.28 -22.15
C PRO A 17 -14.26 -6.15 -21.17
N ALA A 18 -12.94 -6.14 -21.30
CA ALA A 18 -12.06 -6.73 -20.31
C ALA A 18 -12.47 -6.04 -19.01
N MET A 19 -13.24 -6.74 -18.18
CA MET A 19 -13.57 -6.26 -16.85
C MET A 19 -12.21 -6.05 -16.22
N ALA A 20 -11.82 -4.78 -16.11
CA ALA A 20 -10.55 -4.38 -15.56
C ALA A 20 -10.57 -4.85 -14.10
N HIS A 21 -10.05 -6.06 -13.88
CA HIS A 21 -9.90 -6.61 -12.55
C HIS A 21 -8.97 -5.64 -11.85
N ALA A 22 -9.53 -4.82 -10.96
CA ALA A 22 -8.73 -3.81 -10.29
C ALA A 22 -7.70 -4.56 -9.45
N ALA A 23 -6.45 -4.45 -9.89
CA ALA A 23 -5.39 -5.31 -9.43
C ALA A 23 -5.02 -4.96 -7.98
N THR A 24 -4.68 -5.98 -7.22
CA THR A 24 -4.49 -5.86 -5.78
C THR A 24 -3.01 -5.90 -5.45
N THR A 25 -2.49 -4.80 -4.92
CA THR A 25 -1.13 -4.78 -4.35
C THR A 25 -1.18 -5.13 -2.88
N GLU A 26 -0.30 -6.03 -2.45
CA GLU A 26 -0.12 -6.37 -1.06
C GLU A 26 1.02 -5.55 -0.45
N VAL A 27 0.71 -4.87 0.65
CA VAL A 27 1.68 -4.16 1.47
C VAL A 27 1.64 -4.73 2.87
N THR A 28 2.78 -5.22 3.33
CA THR A 28 2.95 -5.78 4.67
C THR A 28 3.60 -4.75 5.57
N ILE A 29 2.90 -4.33 6.62
CA ILE A 29 3.47 -3.48 7.68
C ILE A 29 3.75 -4.34 8.90
N LYS A 30 4.97 -4.26 9.42
CA LYS A 30 5.35 -4.92 10.67
C LYS A 30 5.53 -3.90 11.78
N ASN A 31 4.93 -4.17 12.94
CA ASN A 31 5.16 -3.42 14.18
C ASN A 31 6.37 -3.99 14.92
N ASN A 32 7.55 -3.42 14.69
CA ASN A 32 8.81 -3.76 15.36
C ASN A 32 9.08 -2.90 16.61
N SER A 33 8.04 -2.38 17.26
CA SER A 33 8.21 -1.69 18.55
C SER A 33 8.70 -2.66 19.63
N THR A 34 9.31 -2.17 20.70
CA THR A 34 9.71 -3.03 21.84
C THR A 34 8.51 -3.47 22.67
N SER A 35 7.43 -2.68 22.68
CA SER A 35 6.16 -3.00 23.34
C SER A 35 4.99 -2.14 22.87
N GLY A 36 3.77 -2.66 23.05
CA GLY A 36 2.51 -1.96 22.78
C GLY A 36 1.89 -2.26 21.41
N THR A 37 0.60 -1.98 21.32
CA THR A 37 -0.20 -2.11 20.11
C THR A 37 -0.19 -0.78 19.36
N ALA A 38 0.04 -0.84 18.05
CA ALA A 38 -0.10 0.32 17.16
C ALA A 38 -1.52 0.35 16.60
N ASN A 39 -2.33 1.30 17.04
CA ASN A 39 -3.69 1.47 16.56
C ASN A 39 -3.67 2.27 15.25
N VAL A 40 -4.35 1.78 14.23
CA VAL A 40 -4.47 2.47 12.95
C VAL A 40 -5.60 3.49 13.08
N GLY A 41 -5.26 4.78 12.93
CA GLY A 41 -6.19 5.90 13.07
C GLY A 41 -6.83 6.27 11.75
N SER A 42 -6.22 7.22 11.03
CA SER A 42 -6.67 7.62 9.70
C SER A 42 -5.88 6.88 8.62
N ILE A 43 -6.53 6.52 7.52
CA ILE A 43 -5.90 5.97 6.32
C ILE A 43 -6.41 6.73 5.11
N SER A 44 -5.49 7.18 4.26
CA SER A 44 -5.83 7.72 2.95
C SER A 44 -4.99 7.02 1.89
N CYS A 45 -5.61 6.66 0.78
CA CYS A 45 -4.91 6.19 -0.40
C CYS A 45 -5.31 7.00 -1.62
N ILE A 46 -4.33 7.47 -2.38
CA ILE A 46 -4.54 8.08 -3.69
C ILE A 46 -4.31 7.00 -4.73
N GLY A 47 -5.27 6.82 -5.64
CA GLY A 47 -5.21 5.79 -6.67
C GLY A 47 -5.54 4.39 -6.16
N CYS A 48 -6.00 4.23 -4.90
CA CYS A 48 -6.45 2.94 -4.41
C CYS A 48 -7.54 3.00 -3.33
N THR A 49 -8.20 1.87 -3.09
CA THR A 49 -9.03 1.66 -1.90
C THR A 49 -8.25 0.82 -0.88
N PRO A 50 -7.92 1.36 0.31
CA PRO A 50 -7.14 0.64 1.31
C PRO A 50 -8.02 -0.26 2.19
N ASN A 51 -7.63 -1.51 2.42
CA ASN A 51 -8.24 -2.38 3.43
C ASN A 51 -7.22 -2.70 4.54
N PHE A 52 -7.18 -1.89 5.58
CA PHE A 52 -6.24 -2.03 6.70
C PHE A 52 -6.91 -2.61 7.94
N PRO A 53 -6.14 -3.30 8.80
CA PRO A 53 -6.59 -3.67 10.15
C PRO A 53 -6.79 -2.42 11.01
N SER A 54 -7.59 -2.53 12.07
CA SER A 54 -7.73 -1.48 13.08
C SER A 54 -6.51 -1.35 14.00
N SER A 55 -5.67 -2.39 14.09
CA SER A 55 -4.50 -2.41 14.98
C SER A 55 -3.46 -3.45 14.57
N ILE A 56 -2.20 -3.20 14.92
CA ILE A 56 -1.08 -4.12 14.72
C ILE A 56 -0.43 -4.40 16.07
N SER A 57 -0.60 -5.62 16.58
CA SER A 57 0.05 -6.09 17.81
C SER A 57 1.57 -6.06 17.71
N ASN A 58 2.24 -6.05 18.85
CA ASN A 58 3.69 -6.11 18.90
C ASN A 58 4.25 -7.36 18.17
N GLY A 59 5.27 -7.18 17.33
CA GLY A 59 5.87 -8.26 16.56
C GLY A 59 5.01 -8.82 15.42
N ALA A 60 3.75 -8.38 15.31
CA ALA A 60 2.84 -8.79 14.26
C ALA A 60 3.09 -8.02 12.97
N SER A 61 2.76 -8.68 11.87
CA SER A 61 2.68 -8.08 10.54
C SER A 61 1.22 -8.09 10.11
N VAL A 62 0.80 -7.04 9.42
CA VAL A 62 -0.48 -7.07 8.71
C VAL A 62 -0.28 -6.76 7.25
N VAL A 63 -0.91 -7.57 6.42
CA VAL A 63 -1.03 -7.36 4.98
C VAL A 63 -2.30 -6.55 4.76
N PHE A 64 -2.16 -5.41 4.10
CA PHE A 64 -3.32 -4.72 3.54
C PHE A 64 -3.27 -4.80 2.02
N THR A 65 -4.45 -4.85 1.44
CA THR A 65 -4.66 -4.83 0.00
C THR A 65 -5.00 -3.43 -0.45
N ALA A 66 -4.32 -2.99 -1.50
CA ALA A 66 -4.56 -1.74 -2.18
C ALA A 66 -5.11 -2.08 -3.55
N GLN A 67 -6.39 -1.79 -3.78
CA GLN A 67 -7.00 -2.00 -5.09
C GLN A 67 -6.76 -0.77 -5.95
N GLY A 68 -5.84 -0.89 -6.92
CA GLY A 68 -5.49 0.21 -7.81
C GLY A 68 -6.66 0.62 -8.71
N ASN A 69 -6.94 1.92 -8.80
CA ASN A 69 -7.73 2.43 -9.92
C ASN A 69 -6.86 2.31 -11.18
N THR A 70 -7.36 1.55 -12.15
CA THR A 70 -6.64 0.87 -13.26
C THR A 70 -5.86 1.75 -14.24
N ILE A 71 -5.63 3.03 -13.95
CA ILE A 71 -5.23 4.03 -14.95
C ILE A 71 -3.76 4.46 -14.82
N ASP A 72 -3.20 4.59 -13.61
CA ASP A 72 -1.92 5.31 -13.45
C ASP A 72 -0.73 4.50 -12.92
N GLY A 73 -0.91 3.22 -12.54
CA GLY A 73 0.19 2.37 -12.07
C GLY A 73 0.96 2.94 -10.86
N PHE A 74 0.35 3.88 -10.12
CA PHE A 74 0.93 4.60 -8.99
C PHE A 74 -0.06 4.68 -7.83
N MET A 75 0.42 4.46 -6.61
CA MET A 75 -0.35 4.65 -5.37
C MET A 75 0.46 5.38 -4.32
N THR A 76 -0.21 6.23 -3.55
CA THR A 76 0.36 6.82 -2.33
C THR A 76 -0.50 6.44 -1.14
N PHE A 77 0.14 5.84 -0.14
CA PHE A 77 -0.44 5.45 1.13
C PHE A 77 -0.05 6.46 2.20
N ARG A 78 -1.02 6.85 3.03
CA ARG A 78 -0.75 7.52 4.30
C ARG A 78 -1.62 6.90 5.37
N PHE A 79 -1.02 6.60 6.52
CA PHE A 79 -1.77 6.12 7.66
C PHE A 79 -1.14 6.61 8.97
N ASP A 80 -2.01 6.89 9.94
CA ASP A 80 -1.61 7.30 11.27
C ASP A 80 -1.62 6.09 12.20
N LEU A 81 -0.53 5.88 12.92
CA LEU A 81 -0.40 4.86 13.95
C LEU A 81 -0.25 5.54 15.29
N THR A 82 -1.10 5.13 16.24
CA THR A 82 -1.05 5.64 17.61
C THR A 82 -0.60 4.54 18.56
N ARG A 83 0.43 4.82 19.35
CA ARG A 83 0.78 3.99 20.50
C ARG A 83 0.02 4.52 21.72
N GLY A 84 -0.92 3.73 22.23
CA GLY A 84 -1.86 4.14 23.28
C GLY A 84 -1.33 4.08 24.72
N VAL A 85 -0.06 3.72 24.94
CA VAL A 85 0.53 3.75 26.29
C VAL A 85 1.12 5.12 26.59
N VAL A 86 0.93 5.61 27.81
CA VAL A 86 1.44 6.91 28.25
C VAL A 86 2.95 6.86 28.41
N PRO A 87 3.70 7.84 27.90
CA PRO A 87 3.27 8.96 27.06
C PRO A 87 2.90 8.52 25.61
N ALA A 88 1.69 8.88 25.18
CA ALA A 88 1.15 8.47 23.88
C ALA A 88 1.83 9.21 22.72
N ARG A 89 2.00 8.50 21.59
CA ARG A 89 2.62 9.02 20.35
C ARG A 89 1.72 8.69 19.18
N THR A 90 1.47 9.66 18.31
CA THR A 90 0.94 9.37 16.96
C THR A 90 2.02 9.66 15.92
N CYS A 91 2.28 8.68 15.07
CA CYS A 91 3.21 8.78 13.97
C CYS A 91 2.45 8.61 12.66
N ARG A 92 2.81 9.39 11.63
CA ARG A 92 2.28 9.25 10.28
C ARG A 92 3.29 8.52 9.41
N ALA A 93 2.85 7.44 8.80
CA ALA A 93 3.59 6.75 7.77
C ALA A 93 3.10 7.22 6.40
N SER A 94 4.01 7.55 5.48
CA SER A 94 3.69 7.74 4.06
C SER A 94 4.63 6.97 3.14
N LEU A 95 4.06 6.31 2.12
CA LEU A 95 4.79 5.55 1.12
C LEU A 95 4.13 5.70 -0.25
N SER A 96 4.92 5.84 -1.31
CA SER A 96 4.41 5.72 -2.68
C SER A 96 5.03 4.52 -3.39
N VAL A 97 4.23 3.88 -4.25
CA VAL A 97 4.58 2.61 -4.90
C VAL A 97 4.10 2.66 -6.34
N ASN A 98 4.99 2.35 -7.27
CA ASN A 98 4.60 2.03 -8.64
C ASN A 98 4.20 0.55 -8.70
N TYR A 99 3.06 0.25 -9.33
CA TYR A 99 2.53 -1.10 -9.46
C TYR A 99 2.15 -1.40 -10.91
N ASP A 100 2.14 -2.68 -11.26
CA ASP A 100 1.57 -3.14 -12.51
C ASP A 100 0.04 -3.15 -12.40
N PRO A 101 -0.70 -2.33 -13.18
CA PRO A 101 -2.15 -2.27 -13.10
C PRO A 101 -2.86 -3.54 -13.60
N ALA A 102 -2.18 -4.42 -14.34
CA ALA A 102 -2.73 -5.68 -14.80
C ALA A 102 -2.59 -6.80 -13.74
N THR A 103 -1.48 -6.82 -12.99
CA THR A 103 -1.18 -7.92 -12.04
C THR A 103 -1.22 -7.51 -10.57
N GLY A 104 -1.17 -6.21 -10.28
CA GLY A 104 -1.17 -5.65 -8.93
C GLY A 104 0.22 -5.71 -8.27
N GLN A 105 1.23 -6.22 -8.96
CA GLN A 105 2.56 -6.38 -8.40
C GLN A 105 3.26 -5.03 -8.22
N ALA A 106 3.84 -4.81 -7.04
CA ALA A 106 4.70 -3.68 -6.80
C ALA A 106 5.98 -3.80 -7.66
N LEU A 107 6.27 -2.75 -8.43
CA LEU A 107 7.40 -2.67 -9.35
C LEU A 107 8.57 -1.89 -8.76
N SER A 108 8.27 -0.75 -8.13
CA SER A 108 9.29 0.10 -7.50
C SER A 108 8.68 0.96 -6.40
N LEU A 109 9.53 1.35 -5.43
CA LEU A 109 9.18 2.36 -4.44
C LEU A 109 9.37 3.73 -5.08
N ALA A 110 8.43 4.63 -4.88
CA ALA A 110 8.46 5.97 -5.41
C ALA A 110 8.57 6.99 -4.27
N GLY A 111 9.44 7.98 -4.45
CA GLY A 111 9.70 8.99 -3.44
C GLY A 111 10.37 8.46 -2.17
N THR A 112 10.49 9.33 -1.17
CA THR A 112 11.10 8.98 0.11
C THR A 112 10.01 8.54 1.08
N PRO A 113 10.09 7.32 1.64
CA PRO A 113 9.18 6.90 2.71
C PRO A 113 9.35 7.82 3.91
N ALA A 114 8.25 8.16 4.57
CA ALA A 114 8.28 8.98 5.78
C ALA A 114 7.61 8.24 6.93
N TRP A 115 8.19 8.41 8.12
CA TRP A 115 7.63 7.96 9.39
C TRP A 115 7.91 9.03 10.43
N VAL A 116 6.92 9.89 10.67
CA VAL A 116 7.12 11.16 11.37
C VAL A 116 6.15 11.31 12.53
N ALA A 117 6.61 11.86 13.65
CA ALA A 117 5.74 12.20 14.75
C ALA A 117 4.80 13.34 14.35
N ILE A 118 3.49 13.15 14.56
CA ILE A 118 2.48 14.20 14.33
C ILE A 118 1.81 14.65 15.63
N SER A 119 1.99 13.91 16.72
CA SER A 119 1.56 14.30 18.06
C SER A 119 2.39 13.61 19.15
N GLY A 120 2.23 14.05 20.40
CA GLY A 120 2.87 13.50 21.59
C GLY A 120 3.98 14.39 22.14
N GLY A 121 4.17 14.37 23.47
CA GLY A 121 5.18 15.18 24.17
C GLY A 121 6.61 14.69 23.95
N THR A 122 7.58 15.38 24.53
CA THR A 122 9.01 15.02 24.44
C THR A 122 9.33 13.66 25.06
N GLN A 123 8.56 13.21 26.06
CA GLN A 123 8.74 11.92 26.72
C GLN A 123 8.13 10.73 25.94
N ALA A 124 7.31 10.98 24.92
CA ALA A 124 6.72 9.91 24.12
C ALA A 124 7.78 9.14 23.28
N PRO A 125 7.53 7.89 22.89
CA PRO A 125 8.48 7.09 22.11
C PRO A 125 8.72 7.70 20.72
N THR A 126 9.94 7.66 20.21
CA THR A 126 10.26 8.23 18.89
C THR A 126 9.69 7.37 17.75
N CYS A 127 9.34 8.03 16.65
CA CYS A 127 8.94 7.37 15.41
C CYS A 127 10.21 7.01 14.63
N THR A 128 10.64 5.74 14.66
CA THR A 128 11.83 5.31 13.91
C THR A 128 11.48 4.35 12.79
N GLN A 129 11.92 4.71 11.59
CA GLN A 129 11.93 3.78 10.48
C GLN A 129 13.14 2.86 10.64
N THR A 130 12.93 1.63 11.09
CA THR A 130 14.02 0.68 11.37
C THR A 130 14.65 0.12 10.11
N SER A 131 13.93 0.17 8.97
CA SER A 131 14.47 -0.17 7.66
C SER A 131 13.73 0.58 6.56
N ALA A 132 14.41 0.81 5.43
CA ALA A 132 13.72 1.18 4.21
C ALA A 132 12.64 0.12 3.88
N PRO A 133 11.51 0.51 3.27
CA PRO A 133 10.60 -0.46 2.69
C PRO A 133 11.34 -1.20 1.57
N THR A 134 10.93 -2.43 1.29
CA THR A 134 11.49 -3.24 0.21
C THR A 134 10.38 -3.85 -0.62
N ILE A 135 10.72 -4.25 -1.85
CA ILE A 135 9.83 -5.05 -2.69
C ILE A 135 10.40 -6.46 -2.75
N SER A 136 9.56 -7.46 -2.48
CA SER A 136 9.90 -8.86 -2.59
C SER A 136 8.71 -9.62 -3.18
N CYS A 137 8.96 -10.42 -4.22
CA CYS A 137 7.94 -11.20 -4.93
C CYS A 137 6.70 -10.36 -5.33
N GLY A 138 6.90 -9.11 -5.77
CA GLY A 138 5.81 -8.20 -6.17
C GLY A 138 5.01 -7.61 -5.01
N LYS A 139 5.46 -7.77 -3.76
CA LYS A 139 4.82 -7.24 -2.55
C LYS A 139 5.72 -6.22 -1.88
N VAL A 140 5.12 -5.24 -1.23
CA VAL A 140 5.86 -4.26 -0.43
C VAL A 140 5.96 -4.75 1.01
N LEU A 141 7.15 -4.66 1.59
CA LEU A 141 7.43 -4.95 2.98
C LEU A 141 7.92 -3.67 3.65
N TRP A 142 7.27 -3.23 4.73
CA TRP A 142 7.64 -2.03 5.46
C TRP A 142 7.67 -2.26 6.97
N ASN A 143 8.85 -2.12 7.57
CA ASN A 143 9.04 -2.24 9.01
C ASN A 143 8.97 -0.87 9.67
N LEU A 144 8.03 -0.71 10.61
CA LEU A 144 7.84 0.52 11.38
C LEU A 144 7.98 0.22 12.88
N SER A 145 8.54 1.16 13.63
CA SER A 145 8.74 1.00 15.08
C SER A 145 8.48 2.29 15.83
N PHE A 146 7.85 2.15 17.00
CA PHE A 146 7.92 3.11 18.10
C PHE A 146 9.08 2.71 19.00
N VAL A 147 10.12 3.53 19.05
CA VAL A 147 11.31 3.28 19.88
C VAL A 147 11.15 4.02 21.19
N ALA A 148 11.33 3.33 22.32
CA ALA A 148 11.29 3.97 23.64
C ALA A 148 12.34 5.10 23.70
N ASN A 149 11.96 6.21 24.35
CA ASN A 149 12.86 7.33 24.58
C ASN A 149 13.71 7.09 25.83
#